data_AF-A0A845YZS2-F1
#
_entry.id   AF-A0A845YZS2-F1
#
_cell.length_a   1.000
_cell.length_b   1.000
_cell.length_c   1.000
_cell.angle_alpha   90.00
_cell.angle_beta   90.00
_cell.angle_gamma   90.00
#
_symmetry.space_group_name_H-M   'P 1'
#
loop_
_entity.id
_entity.type
_entity.pdbx_description
1 polymer ?
#
loop_
_entity_poly.entity_id
_entity_poly.type
_entity_poly.pdbx_seq_one_letter_code
_entity_poly.pdbx_strand_id
1 'polypeptide(L)' 'MEPTLKNTLGIDMGLKEFLVTSEGESIPIPQYYRKSQQRLKILQKR' A
#
# COMPACT_ATOMS: atom_id res chain seq x y z
N MET A 1 11.10 16.36 17.94
CA MET A 1 10.98 17.09 16.65
C MET A 1 9.51 17.29 16.44
N GLU A 2 9.04 18.53 16.44
CA GLU A 2 7.61 18.80 16.32
C GLU A 2 7.16 18.79 14.86
N PRO A 3 5.95 18.31 14.55
CA PRO A 3 5.34 18.45 13.24
C PRO A 3 5.19 19.94 12.85
N THR A 4 5.52 20.26 11.61
CA THR A 4 5.38 21.58 10.99
C THR A 4 4.93 21.40 9.54
N LEU A 5 4.36 22.43 8.93
CA LEU A 5 4.02 22.38 7.50
C LEU A 5 5.23 22.06 6.61
N LYS A 6 6.45 22.47 7.02
CA LYS A 6 7.70 22.20 6.28
C LYS A 6 8.14 20.74 6.32
N ASN A 7 7.70 19.97 7.32
CA ASN A 7 8.04 18.55 7.47
C ASN A 7 6.81 17.63 7.29
N THR A 8 5.71 18.19 6.79
CA THR A 8 4.50 17.44 6.47
C THR A 8 4.62 16.89 5.05
N LEU A 9 4.32 15.61 4.88
CA LEU A 9 4.23 14.95 3.58
C LEU A 9 2.77 14.50 3.36
N GLY A 10 2.18 14.90 2.24
CA GLY A 10 0.87 14.39 1.83
C GLY A 10 0.99 12.98 1.28
N ILE A 11 0.05 12.11 1.63
CA ILE A 11 -0.06 10.76 1.07
C ILE A 11 -1.45 10.54 0.52
N ASP A 12 -1.54 10.00 -0.70
CA ASP A 12 -2.75 9.44 -1.28
C ASP A 12 -2.59 7.91 -1.38
N MET A 13 -3.61 7.15 -1.02
CA MET A 13 -3.53 5.68 -0.95
C MET A 13 -4.51 5.05 -1.93
N GLY A 14 -4.09 4.00 -2.64
CA GLY A 14 -4.90 3.44 -3.73
C GLY A 14 -4.75 1.95 -3.99
N LEU A 15 -5.54 1.47 -4.96
CA LEU A 15 -5.51 0.09 -5.47
C LEU A 15 -4.62 -0.10 -6.69
N LYS A 16 -4.10 0.99 -7.27
CA LYS A 16 -3.14 0.96 -8.38
C LYS A 16 -1.71 1.03 -7.86
N GLU A 17 -1.45 2.04 -7.03
CA GLU A 17 -0.24 2.22 -6.24
C GLU A 17 -0.62 2.12 -4.76
N PHE A 18 0.26 1.57 -3.92
CA PHE A 18 0.03 1.49 -2.47
C PHE A 18 -0.14 2.88 -1.87
N LEU A 19 0.77 3.79 -2.22
CA LEU A 19 0.62 5.21 -1.94
C LEU A 19 1.36 6.06 -2.97
N VAL A 20 0.91 7.29 -3.14
CA VAL A 20 1.56 8.36 -3.89
C VAL A 20 1.78 9.54 -2.95
N THR A 21 2.97 10.11 -2.93
CA THR A 21 3.30 11.26 -2.08
C THR A 21 2.93 12.57 -2.77
N SER A 22 2.77 13.65 -2.00
CA SER A 22 2.60 15.01 -2.55
C SER A 22 3.82 15.52 -3.33
N GLU A 23 4.93 14.79 -3.30
CA GLU A 23 6.16 15.06 -4.07
C GLU A 23 6.19 14.27 -5.40
N GLY A 24 5.17 13.46 -5.67
CA GLY A 24 5.04 12.68 -6.90
C GLY A 24 5.72 11.30 -6.85
N GLU A 25 6.23 10.88 -5.70
CA GLU A 25 6.80 9.54 -5.54
C GLU A 25 5.69 8.49 -5.34
N SER A 26 5.82 7.33 -5.97
CA SER A 26 4.84 6.24 -5.86
C SER A 26 5.45 4.97 -5.29
N ILE A 27 4.75 4.35 -4.36
CA ILE A 27 5.10 3.02 -3.83
C ILE A 27 4.14 1.99 -4.43
N PRO A 28 4.64 0.92 -5.07
CA PRO A 28 3.79 -0.12 -5.65
C PRO A 28 3.14 -1.00 -4.58
N ILE A 29 2.04 -1.68 -4.94
CA ILE A 29 1.33 -2.59 -4.02
C ILE A 29 2.23 -3.76 -3.59
N PRO A 30 2.48 -3.94 -2.29
CA PRO A 30 3.19 -5.11 -1.79
C PRO A 30 2.38 -6.39 -2.04
N GLN A 31 3.04 -7.44 -2.50
CA GLN A 31 2.39 -8.69 -2.90
C GLN A 31 2.61 -9.84 -1.92
N TYR A 32 2.85 -9.54 -0.64
CA TYR A 32 3.22 -10.52 0.40
C TYR A 32 2.19 -11.65 0.55
N TYR A 33 0.91 -11.35 0.34
CA TYR A 33 -0.18 -12.29 0.59
C TYR A 33 -0.64 -13.08 -0.65
N ARG A 34 -0.03 -12.91 -1.83
CA ARG A 34 -0.50 -13.62 -3.05
C ARG A 34 -0.53 -15.14 -2.87
N LYS A 35 0.51 -15.72 -2.27
CA LYS A 35 0.60 -17.17 -2.03
C LYS A 35 -0.43 -17.66 -1.02
N SER A 36 -0.62 -16.94 0.09
CA SER A 36 -1.58 -17.33 1.12
C SER A 36 -3.03 -17.18 0.62
N GLN A 37 -3.33 -16.12 -0.14
CA GLN A 37 -4.64 -15.93 -0.79
C GLN A 37 -4.96 -17.04 -1.79
N GLN A 38 -3.98 -17.47 -2.60
CA GLN A 38 -4.16 -18.60 -3.52
C GLN A 38 -4.48 -19.91 -2.77
N ARG A 39 -3.76 -20.19 -1.68
CA ARG A 39 -4.02 -21.35 -0.83
C ARG A 39 -5.40 -21.28 -0.18
N LEU A 40 -5.77 -20.11 0.36
CA LEU A 40 -7.06 -19.90 1.01
C LEU A 40 -8.23 -20.15 0.05
N LYS A 41 -8.13 -19.67 -1.20
CA LYS A 41 -9.13 -19.91 -2.26
C LYS A 41 -9.38 -21.40 -2.52
N ILE A 42 -8.34 -22.24 -2.42
CA ILE A 42 -8.47 -23.70 -2.59
C ILE A 42 -9.16 -24.31 -1.37
N LEU A 43 -8.78 -23.89 -0.16
CA LEU A 43 -9.35 -24.40 1.09
C LEU A 43 -10.84 -24.06 1.25
N GLN A 44 -11.26 -22.85 0.85
CA GLN A 44 -12.66 -22.41 0.92
C GLN A 44 -13.61 -23.13 -0.05
N LYS A 45 -13.07 -23.90 -1.00
CA LYS A 45 -13.87 -24.69 -1.96
C LYS A 45 -14.06 -26.16 -1.53
N ARG A 46 -13.35 -26.61 -0.50
CA ARG A 46 -13.48 -27.95 0.08
C ARG A 46 -14.55 -27.92 1.15
#